data_AF-A0A1V3IEQ3-F1
#
_entry.id   AF-A0A1V3IEQ3-F1
#
_cell.length_a   1.000
_cell.length_b   1.000
_cell.length_c   1.000
_cell.angle_alpha   90.00
_cell.angle_beta   90.00
_cell.angle_gamma   90.00
#
_symmetry.space_group_name_H-M   'P 1'
#
loop_
_entity.id
_entity.type
_entity.pdbx_description
1 polymer ?
#
loop_
_entity_poly.entity_id
_entity_poly.type
_entity_poly.pdbx_seq_one_letter_code
_entity_poly.pdbx_strand_id
1 'polypeptide(L)'
;MMADRQDKTLTIVSVTGHQDYAEGSVYAILRSYEELQKKFPVDNLSCLLVCPTRPENLPEYVRHIACKPFSYLEYNVFVLYSLDDLIETDFALIVQNDGFVLNGNNWREEFLEYDYIGAPLL
;
A
#
# COMPACT_ATOMS: atom_id res chain seq x y z
N MET A 1 -14.59 10.24 -23.03
CA MET A 1 -15.07 8.85 -22.95
C MET A 1 -14.73 8.40 -21.53
N MET A 2 -15.70 8.46 -20.61
CA MET A 2 -15.46 8.08 -19.22
C MET A 2 -15.41 6.57 -19.19
N ALA A 3 -14.20 5.99 -19.13
CA ALA A 3 -14.07 4.59 -18.77
C ALA A 3 -14.75 4.40 -17.41
N ASP A 4 -15.48 3.31 -17.26
CA ASP A 4 -16.28 3.02 -16.07
C ASP A 4 -15.34 3.06 -14.85
N ARG A 5 -15.60 3.98 -13.91
CA ARG A 5 -14.72 4.26 -12.77
C ARG A 5 -14.59 3.05 -11.83
N GLN A 6 -15.46 2.06 -12.01
CA GLN A 6 -15.58 0.83 -11.24
C GLN A 6 -14.47 -0.20 -11.49
N ASP A 7 -13.68 -0.08 -12.58
CA ASP A 7 -12.68 -1.08 -12.98
C ASP A 7 -11.26 -0.78 -12.46
N LYS A 8 -11.06 0.32 -11.71
CA LYS A 8 -9.73 0.70 -11.22
C LYS A 8 -9.24 -0.22 -10.11
N THR A 9 -7.96 -0.57 -10.20
CA THR A 9 -7.29 -1.48 -9.27
C THR A 9 -6.31 -0.72 -8.36
N LEU A 10 -6.15 -1.18 -7.12
CA LEU A 10 -5.34 -0.51 -6.10
C LEU A 10 -4.51 -1.51 -5.30
N THR A 11 -3.19 -1.29 -5.24
CA THR A 11 -2.30 -2.01 -4.34
C THR A 11 -2.12 -1.23 -3.05
N ILE A 12 -2.47 -1.86 -1.93
CA ILE A 12 -2.14 -1.38 -0.58
C ILE A 12 -0.75 -1.92 -0.25
N VAL A 13 0.22 -1.03 -0.15
CA VAL A 13 1.63 -1.41 0.01
C VAL A 13 2.25 -0.83 1.26
N SER A 14 3.00 -1.64 2.01
CA SER A 14 3.91 -1.17 3.05
C SER A 14 5.33 -1.61 2.75
N VAL A 15 6.27 -0.69 2.91
CA VAL A 15 7.69 -0.89 2.64
C VAL A 15 8.45 -0.50 3.90
N THR A 16 9.25 -1.41 4.45
CA THR A 16 10.12 -1.12 5.60
C THR A 16 11.45 -1.86 5.49
N GLY A 17 12.54 -1.15 5.76
CA GLY A 17 13.88 -1.73 5.89
C GLY A 17 14.18 -2.25 7.30
N HIS A 18 13.33 -1.94 8.28
CA HIS A 18 13.51 -2.32 9.67
C HIS A 18 12.51 -3.42 10.02
N GLN A 19 13.03 -4.59 10.41
CA GLN A 19 12.20 -5.76 10.72
C GLN A 19 11.26 -5.51 11.91
N ASP A 20 11.66 -4.66 12.87
CA ASP A 20 10.85 -4.31 14.03
C ASP A 20 9.53 -3.62 13.66
N TYR A 21 9.42 -3.03 12.46
CA TYR A 21 8.18 -2.44 11.96
C TYR A 21 7.33 -3.41 11.14
N ALA A 22 7.82 -4.60 10.82
CA ALA A 22 7.13 -5.52 9.91
C ALA A 22 5.73 -5.91 10.42
N GLU A 23 5.58 -6.25 11.71
CA GLU A 23 4.28 -6.58 12.30
C GLU A 23 3.30 -5.39 12.27
N GLY A 24 3.78 -4.18 12.55
CA GLY A 24 2.98 -2.97 12.44
C GLY A 24 2.57 -2.66 11.00
N SER A 25 3.48 -2.87 10.03
CA SER A 25 3.20 -2.77 8.60
C SER A 25 2.17 -3.79 8.12
N VAL A 26 2.21 -5.03 8.64
CA VAL A 26 1.16 -6.02 8.38
C VAL A 26 -0.17 -5.52 8.89
N TYR A 27 -0.25 -5.09 10.15
CA TYR A 27 -1.48 -4.53 10.71
C TYR A 27 -2.02 -3.37 9.85
N ALA A 28 -1.17 -2.45 9.44
CA ALA A 28 -1.52 -1.31 8.59
C ALA A 28 -2.13 -1.73 7.24
N ILE A 29 -1.53 -2.73 6.57
CA ILE A 29 -2.06 -3.32 5.33
C ILE A 29 -3.43 -3.94 5.60
N LEU A 30 -3.54 -4.83 6.59
CA LEU A 30 -4.77 -5.59 6.86
C LEU A 30 -5.93 -4.68 7.24
N ARG A 31 -5.70 -3.69 8.11
CA ARG A 31 -6.72 -2.70 8.47
C ARG A 31 -7.15 -1.86 7.28
N SER A 32 -6.20 -1.43 6.44
CA SER A 32 -6.55 -0.64 5.25
C SER A 32 -7.32 -1.47 4.23
N TYR A 33 -6.95 -2.73 4.05
CA TYR A 33 -7.62 -3.65 3.15
C TYR A 33 -9.08 -3.88 3.58
N GLU A 34 -9.32 -4.16 4.86
CA GLU A 34 -10.67 -4.31 5.41
C GLU A 34 -11.53 -3.05 5.22
N GLU A 35 -10.95 -1.88 5.47
CA GLU A 35 -11.67 -0.61 5.32
C GLU A 35 -11.98 -0.27 3.85
N LEU A 36 -11.04 -0.52 2.95
CA LEU A 36 -11.18 -0.17 1.53
C LEU A 36 -12.13 -1.11 0.76
N GLN A 37 -12.36 -2.34 1.24
CA GLN A 37 -13.40 -3.22 0.68
C GLN A 37 -14.81 -2.62 0.73
N LYS A 38 -15.05 -1.60 1.58
CA LYS A 38 -16.32 -0.87 1.61
C LYS A 38 -16.56 -0.03 0.35
N LYS A 39 -15.51 0.18 -0.46
CA LYS A 39 -15.48 1.09 -1.61
C LYS A 39 -14.94 0.46 -2.88
N PHE A 40 -14.09 -0.55 -2.74
CA PHE A 40 -13.54 -1.31 -3.85
C PHE A 40 -14.04 -2.76 -3.81
N PRO A 41 -14.35 -3.37 -4.97
CA PRO A 41 -14.46 -4.82 -5.06
C PRO A 41 -13.18 -5.48 -4.55
N VAL A 42 -13.32 -6.63 -3.88
CA VAL A 42 -12.18 -7.39 -3.36
C VAL A 42 -11.18 -7.73 -4.47
N ASP A 43 -11.67 -8.08 -5.65
CA ASP A 43 -10.84 -8.45 -6.81
C ASP A 43 -10.04 -7.27 -7.38
N ASN A 44 -10.41 -6.03 -7.04
CA ASN A 44 -9.69 -4.81 -7.45
C ASN A 44 -8.61 -4.39 -6.45
N LEU A 45 -8.49 -5.09 -5.31
CA LEU A 45 -7.53 -4.78 -4.27
C LEU A 45 -6.41 -5.81 -4.24
N SER A 46 -5.18 -5.33 -4.13
CA SER A 46 -3.99 -6.16 -3.91
C SER A 46 -3.23 -5.69 -2.68
N CYS A 47 -2.53 -6.60 -2.01
CA CYS A 47 -1.76 -6.29 -0.81
C CYS A 47 -0.29 -6.69 -0.98
N LEU A 48 0.63 -5.77 -0.69
CA LEU A 48 2.07 -5.98 -0.80
C LEU A 48 2.80 -5.54 0.46
N LEU A 49 3.65 -6.43 0.99
CA LEU A 49 4.60 -6.13 2.05
C LEU A 49 6.03 -6.29 1.52
N VAL A 50 6.83 -5.23 1.62
CA VAL A 50 8.27 -5.26 1.37
C VAL A 50 8.99 -5.10 2.69
N CYS A 51 9.61 -6.18 3.19
CA CYS A 51 10.38 -6.17 4.44
C CYS A 51 11.45 -7.26 4.44
N PRO A 52 12.48 -7.20 5.31
CA PRO A 52 13.61 -8.12 5.27
C PRO A 52 13.21 -9.60 5.36
N THR A 53 12.35 -9.94 6.32
CA THR A 53 11.90 -11.32 6.56
C THR A 53 10.37 -11.37 6.60
N ARG A 54 9.80 -12.40 5.97
CA ARG A 54 8.35 -12.66 5.98
C ARG A 54 7.87 -12.88 7.44
N PRO A 55 6.88 -12.12 7.93
CA PRO A 55 6.24 -12.39 9.21
C PRO A 55 5.55 -13.76 9.23
N GLU A 56 5.60 -14.47 10.37
CA GLU A 56 5.09 -15.85 10.48
C GLU A 56 3.60 -15.96 10.15
N ASN A 57 2.80 -14.99 10.61
CA ASN A 57 1.34 -14.98 10.46
C ASN A 57 0.85 -14.11 9.30
N LEU A 58 1.70 -13.85 8.30
CA LEU A 58 1.31 -13.05 7.14
C LEU A 58 0.26 -13.80 6.31
N PRO A 59 -0.95 -13.23 6.08
CA PRO A 59 -1.97 -13.89 5.26
C PRO A 59 -1.48 -14.20 3.83
N GLU A 60 -2.01 -15.26 3.23
CA GLU A 60 -1.56 -15.72 1.91
C GLU A 60 -1.85 -14.69 0.80
N TYR A 61 -2.93 -13.92 0.94
CA TYR A 61 -3.29 -12.86 -0.02
C TYR A 61 -2.40 -11.61 0.08
N VAL A 62 -1.51 -11.53 1.09
CA VAL A 62 -0.50 -10.48 1.17
C VAL A 62 0.79 -11.00 0.56
N ARG A 63 1.12 -10.49 -0.63
CA ARG A 63 2.38 -10.81 -1.28
C ARG A 63 3.54 -10.21 -0.48
N HIS A 64 4.56 -11.01 -0.22
CA HIS A 64 5.78 -10.56 0.46
C HIS A 64 6.95 -10.54 -0.51
N ILE A 65 7.71 -9.45 -0.48
CA ILE A 65 8.99 -9.33 -1.18
C ILE A 65 10.07 -9.03 -0.13
N ALA A 66 11.08 -9.92 -0.07
CA ALA A 66 12.23 -9.71 0.79
C ALA A 66 13.10 -8.56 0.27
N CYS A 67 13.53 -7.68 1.16
CA CYS A 67 14.48 -6.62 0.86
C CYS A 67 15.72 -6.72 1.77
N LYS A 68 16.80 -6.04 1.41
CA LYS A 68 17.87 -5.78 2.38
C LYS A 68 17.40 -4.72 3.37
N PRO A 69 17.86 -4.74 4.64
CA PRO A 69 17.64 -3.63 5.54
C PRO A 69 18.13 -2.33 4.92
N PHE A 70 17.35 -1.26 5.06
CA PHE A 70 17.68 0.03 4.51
C PHE A 70 17.26 1.18 5.43
N SER A 71 18.02 2.26 5.34
CA SER A 71 17.84 3.53 6.05
C SER A 71 16.66 4.33 5.51
N TYR A 72 16.32 5.42 6.19
CA TYR A 72 15.27 6.34 5.75
C TYR A 72 15.55 6.96 4.36
N LEU A 73 16.80 7.30 4.04
CA LEU A 73 17.14 7.83 2.72
C LEU A 73 16.92 6.77 1.64
N GLU A 74 17.40 5.56 1.88
CA GLU A 74 17.25 4.44 0.94
C GLU A 74 15.78 4.04 0.75
N TYR A 75 14.95 4.14 1.80
CA TYR A 75 13.50 4.01 1.68
C TYR A 75 12.93 5.00 0.66
N ASN A 76 13.27 6.28 0.77
CA ASN A 76 12.76 7.31 -0.14
C ASN A 76 13.23 7.06 -1.58
N VAL A 77 14.50 6.67 -1.76
CA VAL A 77 15.04 6.30 -3.08
C VAL A 77 14.29 5.09 -3.64
N PHE A 78 14.04 4.06 -2.84
CA PHE A 78 13.28 2.88 -3.25
C PHE A 78 11.87 3.24 -3.70
N VAL A 79 11.15 4.07 -2.91
CA VAL A 79 9.80 4.51 -3.25
C VAL A 79 9.76 5.30 -4.56
N LEU A 80 10.75 6.16 -4.80
CA LEU A 80 10.80 7.02 -5.98
C LEU A 80 11.21 6.30 -7.27
N TYR A 81 12.04 5.27 -7.19
CA TYR A 81 12.70 4.70 -8.36
C TYR A 81 12.52 3.19 -8.56
N SER A 82 11.87 2.49 -7.63
CA SER A 82 11.76 1.02 -7.70
C SER A 82 10.45 0.45 -7.22
N LEU A 83 9.60 1.24 -6.54
CA LEU A 83 8.32 0.74 -6.05
C LEU A 83 7.39 0.38 -7.20
N ASP A 84 7.37 1.18 -8.27
CA ASP A 84 6.50 0.99 -9.43
C ASP A 84 6.72 -0.35 -10.14
N ASP A 85 7.97 -0.82 -10.20
CA ASP A 85 8.32 -2.15 -10.72
C ASP A 85 7.62 -3.30 -9.95
N LEU A 86 7.17 -3.04 -8.71
CA LEU A 86 6.47 -4.02 -7.88
C LEU A 86 4.94 -3.85 -7.90
N ILE A 87 4.41 -2.80 -8.50
CA ILE A 87 2.96 -2.53 -8.51
C ILE A 87 2.33 -3.11 -9.77
N GLU A 88 1.32 -3.96 -9.59
CA GLU A 88 0.62 -4.65 -10.69
C GLU A 88 -0.76 -4.03 -10.99
N THR A 89 -1.12 -2.96 -10.28
CA THR A 89 -2.43 -2.29 -10.32
C THR A 89 -2.33 -0.86 -10.85
N ASP A 90 -3.46 -0.24 -11.20
CA ASP A 90 -3.52 1.14 -11.70
C ASP A 90 -2.96 2.15 -10.70
N PHE A 91 -3.18 1.93 -9.40
CA PHE A 91 -2.77 2.82 -8.31
C PHE A 91 -2.06 2.08 -7.18
N ALA A 92 -1.27 2.81 -6.40
CA ALA A 92 -0.71 2.32 -5.15
C ALA A 92 -1.07 3.26 -3.99
N LEU A 93 -1.45 2.68 -2.85
CA LEU A 93 -1.62 3.38 -1.58
C LEU A 93 -0.53 2.91 -0.62
N ILE A 94 0.42 3.79 -0.33
CA ILE A 94 1.47 3.52 0.64
C ILE A 94 0.91 3.68 2.05
N VAL A 95 1.02 2.63 2.87
CA VAL A 95 0.69 2.62 4.29
C VAL A 95 1.94 2.28 5.11
N GLN A 96 2.00 2.84 6.31
CA GLN A 96 3.10 2.68 7.25
C GLN A 96 2.58 2.11 8.57
N ASN A 97 3.47 1.61 9.42
CA ASN A 97 3.11 1.01 10.70
C ASN A 97 2.32 1.94 11.63
N ASP A 98 2.42 3.26 11.42
CA ASP A 98 1.70 4.31 12.14
C ASP A 98 0.74 5.13 11.26
N GLY A 99 0.62 4.81 9.96
CA GLY A 99 -0.18 5.56 8.99
C GLY A 99 -0.95 4.65 8.04
N PHE A 100 -2.26 4.50 8.27
CA PHE A 100 -3.13 3.59 7.50
C PHE A 100 -4.58 4.08 7.45
N VAL A 101 -5.42 3.44 6.64
CA VAL A 101 -6.83 3.82 6.49
C VAL A 101 -7.61 3.47 7.75
N LEU A 102 -8.16 4.50 8.42
CA LEU A 102 -8.98 4.34 9.63
C LEU A 102 -10.47 4.14 9.34
N ASN A 103 -10.99 4.79 8.29
CA ASN A 103 -12.38 4.73 7.91
C ASN A 103 -12.53 4.84 6.39
N GLY A 104 -12.76 3.69 5.73
CA GLY A 104 -12.91 3.59 4.28
C GLY A 104 -14.13 4.31 3.73
N ASN A 105 -15.14 4.63 4.56
CA ASN A 105 -16.29 5.40 4.10
C ASN A 105 -15.93 6.83 3.65
N ASN A 106 -14.79 7.35 4.12
CA ASN A 106 -14.26 8.65 3.72
C ASN A 106 -13.47 8.62 2.41
N TRP A 107 -13.29 7.45 1.79
CA TRP A 107 -12.70 7.37 0.46
C TRP A 107 -13.57 8.11 -0.55
N ARG A 108 -12.91 8.87 -1.42
CA ARG A 108 -13.52 9.67 -2.48
C ARG A 108 -12.98 9.17 -3.81
N GLU A 109 -13.88 8.89 -4.76
CA GLU A 109 -13.49 8.41 -6.09
C GLU A 109 -12.58 9.41 -6.81
N GLU A 110 -12.74 10.69 -6.49
CA GLU A 110 -11.92 11.80 -6.99
C GLU A 110 -10.44 11.63 -6.68
N PHE A 111 -10.06 10.82 -5.68
CA PHE A 111 -8.64 10.51 -5.44
C PHE A 111 -7.98 9.79 -6.61
N LEU A 112 -8.75 9.04 -7.40
CA LEU A 112 -8.27 8.33 -8.58
C LEU A 112 -8.14 9.23 -9.82
N GLU A 113 -8.47 10.53 -9.69
CA GLU A 113 -8.30 11.52 -10.76
C GLU A 113 -6.92 12.22 -10.72
N TYR A 114 -6.06 11.87 -9.77
CA TYR A 114 -4.74 12.46 -9.59
C TYR A 114 -3.65 11.39 -9.73
N ASP A 115 -2.51 11.77 -10.30
CA ASP A 115 -1.34 10.89 -10.43
C ASP A 115 -0.63 10.65 -9.08
N TYR A 116 -0.72 11.63 -8.17
CA TYR A 116 -0.13 11.55 -6.84
C TYR A 116 -0.89 12.41 -5.83
N ILE A 117 -1.15 11.86 -4.65
CA ILE A 117 -1.72 12.56 -3.50
C ILE A 117 -0.81 12.26 -2.31
N GLY A 118 -0.29 13.31 -1.68
CA GLY A 118 0.59 13.19 -0.52
C GLY A 118 0.31 14.27 0.51
N ALA A 119 1.13 14.31 1.56
CA ALA A 119 1.07 15.39 2.53
C ALA A 119 1.26 16.75 1.84
N PRO A 120 0.51 17.79 2.25
CA PRO A 120 0.71 19.13 1.72
C PRO A 120 2.16 19.58 1.99
N LEU A 121 2.72 20.32 1.04
CA LEU A 121 3.98 21.04 1.27
C LEU A 121 3.72 22.06 2.39
N LEU A 122 4.53 22.01 3.44
CA LEU A 122 4.53 23.01 4.52
C LEU A 122 5.07 24.35 4.03
#